data_AF-A0A382LIY4-F1
#
_entry.id   AF-A0A382LIY4-F1
#
_cell.length_a   1.000
_cell.length_b   1.000
_cell.length_c   1.000
_cell.angle_alpha   90.00
_cell.angle_beta   90.00
_cell.angle_gamma   90.00
#
_symmetry.space_group_name_H-M   'P 1'
#
loop_
_entity.id
_entity.type
_entity.pdbx_description
1 polymer ?
#
loop_
_entity_poly.entity_id
_entity_poly.type
_entity_poly.pdbx_seq_one_letter_code
_entity_poly.pdbx_strand_id
1 'polypeptide(L)'
;MKTHRFFLRTAMLLNGTNQGSSKFELSVNQKMKTHGFTFLFLILTTFSLLADWPQWRGPGRNGVVSGSPALANQWPKEGPKLLWRSVKIPSGNEGGYGSVVAMDGRVYASLVWQRMVPVESRTIDGDVLKRLGWREVNLPAKLLAKMEKDRLSL
;
A
#
# COMPACT_ATOMS: atom_id res chain seq x y z
N MET A 1 39.45 -21.95 -21.36
CA MET A 1 38.24 -21.28 -20.85
C MET A 1 38.48 -20.90 -19.40
N LYS A 2 38.24 -19.63 -19.06
CA LYS A 2 38.80 -18.91 -17.90
C LYS A 2 38.32 -19.43 -16.55
N THR A 3 39.25 -19.82 -15.69
CA THR A 3 39.05 -20.12 -14.26
C THR A 3 39.23 -18.84 -13.46
N HIS A 4 38.15 -18.31 -12.86
CA HIS A 4 38.23 -17.16 -11.96
C HIS A 4 38.63 -17.62 -10.56
N ARG A 5 39.84 -17.28 -10.12
CA ARG A 5 40.27 -17.36 -8.72
C ARG A 5 39.81 -16.09 -8.01
N PHE A 6 38.87 -16.22 -7.08
CA PHE A 6 38.57 -15.16 -6.13
C PHE A 6 39.62 -15.18 -5.01
N PHE A 7 40.48 -14.17 -4.99
CA PHE A 7 41.43 -13.89 -3.90
C PHE A 7 40.74 -12.92 -2.93
N LEU A 8 40.23 -13.41 -1.82
CA LEU A 8 39.89 -12.55 -0.68
C LEU A 8 41.18 -12.22 0.06
N ARG A 9 41.73 -11.03 -0.21
CA ARG A 9 42.81 -10.44 0.61
C ARG A 9 42.18 -9.89 1.89
N THR A 10 42.28 -10.66 2.98
CA THR A 10 42.11 -10.08 4.32
C THR A 10 43.48 -9.53 4.74
N ALA A 11 43.56 -8.21 4.90
CA ALA A 11 44.76 -7.53 5.37
C ALA A 11 45.06 -7.94 6.82
N MET A 12 46.21 -8.57 7.02
CA MET A 12 46.79 -8.85 8.33
C MET A 12 47.82 -7.75 8.63
N LEU A 13 47.54 -6.90 9.61
CA LEU A 13 48.55 -6.10 10.28
C LEU A 13 49.17 -6.98 11.37
N LEU A 14 50.40 -7.43 11.12
CA LEU A 14 51.23 -8.18 12.04
C LEU A 14 52.03 -7.20 12.92
N ASN A 15 52.03 -7.44 14.23
CA ASN A 15 53.10 -7.01 15.12
C ASN A 15 53.32 -8.09 16.19
N GLY A 16 54.57 -8.48 16.40
CA GLY A 16 55.03 -9.04 17.68
C GLY A 16 55.11 -10.58 17.81
N THR A 17 56.20 -11.15 17.28
CA THR A 17 57.13 -12.12 17.91
C THR A 17 56.64 -13.27 18.82
N ASN A 18 57.11 -14.46 18.42
CA ASN A 18 57.67 -15.58 19.20
C ASN A 18 56.78 -16.75 19.67
N GLN A 19 57.11 -17.89 19.03
CA GLN A 19 57.54 -19.15 19.64
C GLN A 19 56.45 -20.11 20.17
N GLY A 20 56.29 -21.23 19.46
CA GLY A 20 55.47 -22.37 19.88
C GLY A 20 54.94 -23.16 18.68
N SER A 21 55.79 -24.00 18.08
CA SER A 21 55.38 -24.92 17.01
C SER A 21 54.60 -26.10 17.59
N SER A 22 53.31 -25.91 17.86
CA SER A 22 52.36 -27.00 18.02
C SER A 22 51.64 -27.21 16.70
N LYS A 23 52.12 -28.18 15.93
CA LYS A 23 51.54 -28.59 14.64
C LYS A 23 50.23 -29.36 14.92
N PHE A 24 49.14 -28.64 15.14
CA PHE A 24 47.81 -29.23 15.16
C PHE A 24 47.40 -29.57 13.72
N GLU A 25 47.71 -30.78 13.28
CA GLU A 25 47.08 -31.34 12.08
C GLU A 25 45.65 -31.76 12.42
N LEU A 26 44.70 -30.86 12.14
CA LEU A 26 43.30 -31.22 12.03
C LEU A 26 43.13 -32.08 10.76
N SER A 27 43.19 -33.40 10.95
CA SER A 27 42.72 -34.36 9.96
C SER A 27 41.20 -34.22 9.83
N VAL A 28 40.76 -33.32 8.94
CA VAL A 28 39.35 -33.25 8.54
C VAL A 28 39.11 -34.30 7.46
N ASN A 29 38.85 -35.52 7.91
CA ASN A 29 38.42 -36.60 7.03
C ASN A 29 36.95 -36.91 7.29
N GLN A 30 36.05 -36.16 6.66
CA GLN A 30 34.73 -36.71 6.31
C GLN A 30 34.05 -35.85 5.24
N LYS A 31 33.71 -36.49 4.12
CA LYS A 31 32.77 -36.01 3.10
C LYS A 31 31.43 -35.66 3.74
N MET A 32 31.28 -34.45 4.29
CA MET A 32 29.96 -33.94 4.63
C MET A 32 29.32 -33.45 3.33
N LYS A 33 28.34 -34.23 2.83
CA LYS A 33 27.47 -33.81 1.74
C LYS A 33 26.72 -32.56 2.20
N THR A 34 27.26 -31.38 1.87
CA THR A 34 26.76 -30.03 2.20
C THR A 34 25.39 -29.70 1.59
N HIS A 35 24.70 -30.68 1.02
CA HIS A 35 23.45 -30.47 0.28
C HIS A 35 22.22 -30.55 1.20
N GLY A 36 22.35 -31.06 2.42
CA GLY A 36 21.25 -31.13 3.39
C GLY A 36 21.00 -29.84 4.16
N PHE A 37 22.06 -29.07 4.45
CA PHE A 37 21.95 -27.86 5.27
C PHE A 37 21.40 -26.65 4.49
N THR A 38 21.61 -26.60 3.17
CA THR A 38 21.04 -25.57 2.29
C THR A 38 19.54 -25.80 2.03
N PHE A 39 19.05 -27.04 2.15
CA PHE A 39 17.64 -27.35 1.89
C PHE A 39 16.71 -26.98 3.05
N LEU A 40 17.22 -26.97 4.29
CA LEU A 40 16.45 -26.61 5.48
C LEU A 40 16.22 -25.10 5.63
N PHE A 41 17.08 -24.26 5.04
CA PHE A 41 16.89 -22.80 5.04
C PHE A 41 15.87 -22.32 3.99
N LEU A 42 15.46 -23.18 3.04
CA LEU A 42 14.51 -22.85 1.98
C LEU A 42 13.04 -23.07 2.37
N ILE A 43 12.77 -23.72 3.51
CA ILE A 43 11.40 -24.09 3.94
C ILE A 43 10.81 -23.08 4.93
N LEU A 44 11.60 -22.13 5.43
CA LEU A 44 11.16 -21.15 6.44
C LEU A 44 10.68 -19.79 5.88
N THR A 45 10.32 -19.74 4.60
CA THR A 45 9.53 -18.63 4.03
C THR A 45 8.09 -19.08 3.81
N THR A 46 7.44 -19.54 4.88
CA THR A 46 5.98 -19.47 4.93
C THR A 46 5.61 -18.00 5.03
N PHE A 47 5.45 -17.34 3.89
CA PHE A 47 4.73 -16.07 3.83
C PHE A 47 3.41 -16.30 4.56
N SER A 48 3.18 -15.54 5.64
CA SER A 48 1.85 -15.44 6.21
C SER A 48 0.93 -14.97 5.09
N LEU A 49 0.08 -15.87 4.57
CA LEU A 49 -1.04 -15.51 3.72
C LEU A 49 -2.02 -14.75 4.62
N LEU A 50 -1.72 -13.48 4.90
CA LEU A 50 -2.78 -12.53 5.16
C LEU A 50 -3.72 -12.57 3.95
N ALA A 51 -5.01 -12.36 4.16
CA ALA A 51 -5.97 -12.28 3.06
C ALA A 51 -5.69 -11.01 2.24
N ASP A 52 -4.71 -11.10 1.34
CA ASP A 52 -4.28 -9.99 0.51
C ASP A 52 -5.38 -9.60 -0.47
N TRP A 53 -5.47 -8.30 -0.71
CA TRP A 53 -6.36 -7.65 -1.66
C TRP A 53 -5.54 -6.82 -2.64
N PRO A 54 -4.76 -7.46 -3.53
CA PRO A 54 -3.67 -6.82 -4.26
C PRO A 54 -4.13 -5.91 -5.43
N GLN A 55 -5.42 -5.97 -5.81
CA GLN A 55 -5.93 -5.25 -6.97
C GLN A 55 -7.41 -4.88 -6.82
N TRP A 56 -7.92 -4.07 -7.75
CA TRP A 56 -9.34 -3.71 -7.79
C TRP A 56 -10.21 -4.98 -7.86
N ARG A 57 -11.15 -5.08 -6.92
CA ARG A 57 -12.04 -6.24 -6.74
C ARG A 57 -11.33 -7.54 -6.32
N GLY A 58 -10.12 -7.44 -5.76
CA GLY A 58 -9.42 -8.55 -5.10
C GLY A 58 -8.71 -9.50 -6.06
N PRO A 59 -8.11 -10.60 -5.53
CA PRO A 59 -7.32 -11.55 -6.31
C PRO A 59 -8.04 -12.08 -7.55
N GLY A 60 -9.34 -12.40 -7.42
CA GLY A 60 -10.18 -12.89 -8.52
C GLY A 60 -10.91 -11.81 -9.33
N ARG A 61 -10.70 -10.52 -9.05
CA ARG A 61 -11.43 -9.37 -9.65
C ARG A 61 -12.96 -9.49 -9.59
N ASN A 62 -13.47 -10.28 -8.67
CA ASN A 62 -14.89 -10.58 -8.49
C ASN A 62 -15.51 -9.83 -7.30
N GLY A 63 -14.70 -9.18 -6.46
CA GLY A 63 -15.17 -8.46 -5.27
C GLY A 63 -15.53 -9.39 -4.11
N VAL A 64 -15.05 -10.64 -4.13
CA VAL A 64 -15.36 -11.64 -3.11
C VAL A 64 -14.12 -11.95 -2.28
N VAL A 65 -14.27 -11.91 -0.96
CA VAL A 65 -13.25 -12.39 -0.01
C VAL A 65 -13.58 -13.85 0.33
N SER A 66 -12.72 -14.78 -0.06
CA SER A 66 -12.90 -16.21 0.24
C SER A 66 -12.42 -16.54 1.65
N GLY A 67 -13.20 -17.32 2.40
CA GLY A 67 -12.82 -17.76 3.75
C GLY A 67 -12.93 -16.68 4.83
N SER A 68 -13.53 -15.51 4.53
CA SER A 68 -13.85 -14.53 5.55
C SER A 68 -15.04 -14.99 6.41
N PRO A 69 -15.12 -14.58 7.69
CA PRO A 69 -16.35 -14.66 8.44
C PRO A 69 -17.51 -14.02 7.67
N ALA A 70 -18.73 -14.51 7.90
CA ALA A 70 -19.92 -13.88 7.37
C ALA A 70 -19.99 -12.41 7.82
N LEU A 71 -20.46 -11.53 6.94
CA LEU A 71 -20.74 -10.15 7.31
C LEU A 71 -21.77 -10.13 8.45
N ALA A 72 -21.59 -9.20 9.39
CA ALA A 72 -22.54 -9.04 10.48
C ALA A 72 -23.92 -8.66 9.93
N ASN A 73 -24.95 -9.39 10.34
CA ASN A 73 -26.35 -9.05 9.99
C ASN A 73 -26.81 -7.76 10.65
N GLN A 74 -26.24 -7.42 11.82
CA GLN A 74 -26.50 -6.20 12.56
C GLN A 74 -25.21 -5.72 13.22
N TRP A 75 -24.99 -4.41 13.23
CA TRP A 75 -23.89 -3.79 13.96
C TRP A 75 -24.26 -3.61 15.43
N PRO A 76 -23.28 -3.63 16.35
CA PRO A 76 -23.49 -3.19 17.73
C PRO A 76 -24.02 -1.74 17.76
N LYS A 77 -24.66 -1.35 18.87
CA LYS A 77 -25.20 0.01 19.04
C LYS A 77 -24.14 1.10 18.88
N GLU A 78 -22.92 0.80 19.31
CA GLU A 78 -21.74 1.66 19.24
C GLU A 78 -21.00 1.56 17.89
N GLY A 79 -21.43 0.62 17.02
CA GLY A 79 -20.81 0.34 15.73
C GLY A 79 -19.54 -0.53 15.81
N PRO A 80 -18.91 -0.82 14.66
CA PRO A 80 -17.63 -1.51 14.63
C PRO A 80 -16.52 -0.67 15.26
N LYS A 81 -15.60 -1.33 15.97
CA LYS A 81 -14.42 -0.68 16.55
C LYS A 81 -13.57 -0.03 15.47
N LEU A 82 -13.32 1.28 15.59
CA LEU A 82 -12.36 1.99 14.74
C LEU A 82 -10.94 1.54 15.10
N LEU A 83 -10.25 0.87 14.15
CA LEU A 83 -8.87 0.43 14.35
C LEU A 83 -7.86 1.54 14.03
N TRP A 84 -8.09 2.28 12.95
CA TRP A 84 -7.24 3.38 12.52
C TRP A 84 -8.02 4.36 11.65
N ARG A 85 -7.50 5.57 11.52
CA ARG A 85 -8.02 6.60 10.62
C ARG A 85 -6.82 7.35 10.03
N SER A 86 -6.80 7.53 8.71
CA SER A 86 -5.76 8.36 8.09
C SER A 86 -5.93 9.83 8.48
N VAL A 87 -4.89 10.62 8.23
CA VAL A 87 -5.05 12.08 8.16
C VAL A 87 -6.05 12.46 7.08
N LYS A 88 -6.58 13.69 7.15
CA LYS A 88 -7.40 14.24 6.09
C LYS A 88 -6.59 14.30 4.80
N ILE A 89 -7.09 13.66 3.74
CA ILE A 89 -6.47 13.66 2.43
C ILE A 89 -7.19 14.70 1.57
N PRO A 90 -6.53 15.77 1.12
CA PRO A 90 -7.16 16.78 0.26
C PRO A 90 -7.26 16.23 -1.17
N SER A 91 -8.16 15.27 -1.41
CA SER A 91 -8.34 14.65 -2.74
C SER A 91 -9.67 15.04 -3.36
N GLY A 92 -9.71 15.71 -4.50
CA GLY A 92 -10.90 16.47 -4.95
C GLY A 92 -12.27 15.76 -4.89
N ASN A 93 -13.37 16.34 -4.41
CA ASN A 93 -13.48 17.55 -3.59
C ASN A 93 -13.36 17.26 -2.08
N GLU A 94 -12.86 16.06 -1.69
CA GLU A 94 -12.06 15.71 -0.48
C GLU A 94 -12.04 14.18 -0.09
N GLY A 95 -12.24 13.24 -1.02
CA GLY A 95 -12.26 11.78 -0.73
C GLY A 95 -11.65 10.82 -1.74
N GLY A 96 -11.26 11.27 -2.95
CA GLY A 96 -10.68 10.41 -3.99
C GLY A 96 -11.67 9.44 -4.65
N TYR A 97 -11.32 8.94 -5.84
CA TYR A 97 -12.18 8.06 -6.66
C TYR A 97 -11.68 6.61 -6.73
N GLY A 98 -10.63 6.28 -5.96
CA GLY A 98 -9.93 5.00 -6.02
C GLY A 98 -10.42 3.97 -5.01
N SER A 99 -10.22 2.68 -5.34
CA SER A 99 -10.35 1.57 -4.40
C SER A 99 -9.07 1.41 -3.58
N VAL A 100 -9.19 0.88 -2.36
CA VAL A 100 -8.04 0.52 -1.53
C VAL A 100 -7.54 -0.88 -1.90
N VAL A 101 -6.22 -1.04 -1.87
CA VAL A 101 -5.50 -2.30 -2.05
C VAL A 101 -4.77 -2.60 -0.75
N ALA A 102 -4.80 -3.84 -0.30
CA ALA A 102 -4.10 -4.26 0.91
C ALA A 102 -3.19 -5.44 0.58
N MET A 103 -1.90 -5.33 0.86
CA MET A 103 -0.93 -6.40 0.59
C MET A 103 0.27 -6.24 1.52
N ASP A 104 0.85 -7.34 1.98
CA ASP A 104 2.05 -7.34 2.83
C ASP A 104 1.92 -6.44 4.08
N GLY A 105 0.74 -6.44 4.69
CA GLY A 105 0.43 -5.63 5.87
C GLY A 105 0.37 -4.11 5.61
N ARG A 106 0.30 -3.68 4.36
CA ARG A 106 0.19 -2.27 3.95
C ARG A 106 -1.11 -2.02 3.21
N VAL A 107 -1.61 -0.79 3.31
CA VAL A 107 -2.78 -0.32 2.57
C VAL A 107 -2.33 0.76 1.59
N TYR A 108 -2.73 0.60 0.33
CA TYR A 108 -2.46 1.50 -0.76
C TYR A 108 -3.77 2.10 -1.26
N ALA A 109 -3.75 3.39 -1.56
CA ALA A 109 -4.88 4.11 -2.14
C ALA A 109 -4.37 4.99 -3.28
N SER A 110 -5.09 5.02 -4.39
CA SER A 110 -4.85 5.99 -5.45
C SER A 110 -5.52 7.31 -5.08
N LEU A 111 -4.72 8.36 -4.96
CA LEU A 111 -5.17 9.67 -4.49
C LEU A 111 -4.87 10.74 -5.53
N VAL A 112 -5.77 11.72 -5.68
CA VAL A 112 -5.52 12.93 -6.49
C VAL A 112 -5.25 14.07 -5.53
N TRP A 113 -3.98 14.25 -5.15
CA TRP A 113 -3.62 15.24 -4.13
C TRP A 113 -3.84 16.67 -4.64
N GLN A 114 -4.80 17.39 -4.05
CA GLN A 114 -5.05 18.80 -4.29
C GLN A 114 -4.34 19.65 -3.23
N ARG A 115 -3.79 20.80 -3.66
CA ARG A 115 -3.23 21.82 -2.77
C ARG A 115 -3.96 23.13 -3.02
N MET A 116 -4.38 23.79 -1.95
CA MET A 116 -4.87 25.16 -2.04
C MET A 116 -3.68 26.09 -1.96
N VAL A 117 -3.37 26.74 -3.08
CA VAL A 117 -2.33 27.76 -3.16
C VAL A 117 -3.01 29.13 -3.22
N PRO A 118 -2.60 30.11 -2.39
CA PRO A 118 -3.09 31.47 -2.51
C PRO A 118 -2.78 32.03 -3.89
N VAL A 119 -3.74 32.75 -4.48
CA VAL A 119 -3.59 33.45 -5.75
C VAL A 119 -4.09 34.88 -5.56
N GLU A 120 -3.47 35.84 -6.24
CA GLU A 120 -3.81 37.28 -6.11
C GLU A 120 -5.23 37.58 -6.59
N SER A 121 -5.65 36.93 -7.68
CA SER A 121 -7.01 37.00 -8.21
C SER A 121 -7.62 35.61 -8.28
N ARG A 122 -8.89 35.49 -7.88
CA ARG A 122 -9.67 34.25 -8.07
C ARG A 122 -10.65 34.44 -9.22
N THR A 123 -10.65 33.50 -10.16
CA THR A 123 -11.71 33.40 -11.17
C THR A 123 -12.92 32.74 -10.53
N ILE A 124 -14.11 33.33 -10.73
CA ILE A 124 -15.38 32.64 -10.44
C ILE A 124 -15.61 31.66 -11.58
N ASP A 125 -15.14 30.44 -11.38
CA ASP A 125 -15.36 29.33 -12.30
C ASP A 125 -16.56 28.46 -11.87
N GLY A 126 -16.88 27.45 -12.68
CA GLY A 126 -17.98 26.54 -12.39
C GLY A 126 -17.83 25.78 -11.07
N ASP A 127 -16.60 25.56 -10.58
CA ASP A 127 -16.38 24.86 -9.32
C ASP A 127 -16.59 25.77 -8.11
N VAL A 128 -16.24 27.06 -8.21
CA VAL A 128 -16.62 28.08 -7.22
C VAL A 128 -18.15 28.19 -7.15
N LEU A 129 -18.82 28.27 -8.30
CA LEU A 129 -20.28 28.33 -8.34
C LEU A 129 -20.93 27.09 -7.68
N LYS A 130 -20.43 25.88 -7.98
CA LYS A 130 -20.91 24.65 -7.34
C LYS A 130 -20.75 24.67 -5.82
N ARG A 131 -19.64 25.18 -5.32
CA ARG A 131 -19.40 25.33 -3.87
C ARG A 131 -20.38 26.33 -3.22
N LEU A 132 -20.83 27.33 -3.97
CA LEU A 132 -21.86 28.29 -3.55
C LEU A 132 -23.30 27.75 -3.72
N GLY A 133 -23.45 26.47 -4.07
CA GLY A 133 -24.76 25.83 -4.24
C GLY A 133 -25.37 25.97 -5.64
N TRP A 134 -24.65 26.57 -6.59
CA TRP A 134 -25.09 26.57 -7.99
C TRP A 134 -25.02 25.16 -8.56
N ARG A 135 -26.14 24.65 -9.05
CA ARG A 135 -26.16 23.39 -9.80
C ARG A 135 -26.53 23.71 -11.24
N GLU A 136 -25.61 23.43 -12.15
CA GLU A 136 -25.90 23.49 -13.57
C GLU A 136 -26.98 22.44 -13.87
N VAL A 137 -28.18 22.94 -14.15
CA VAL A 137 -29.36 22.13 -14.44
C VAL A 137 -29.55 22.07 -15.94
N ASN A 138 -29.15 20.96 -16.56
CA ASN A 138 -29.48 20.67 -17.95
C ASN A 138 -30.94 20.19 -18.04
N LEU A 139 -31.89 21.09 -17.76
CA LEU A 139 -33.31 20.82 -17.76
C LEU A 139 -33.98 21.40 -19.02
N PRO A 140 -35.05 20.77 -19.53
CA PRO A 140 -35.82 21.32 -20.64
C PRO A 140 -36.34 22.73 -20.29
N ALA A 141 -36.33 23.65 -21.28
CA ALA A 141 -36.72 25.05 -21.08
C ALA A 141 -38.09 25.23 -20.41
N LYS A 142 -39.04 24.33 -20.71
CA LYS A 142 -40.38 24.32 -20.09
C LYS A 142 -40.31 24.15 -18.57
N LEU A 143 -39.42 23.30 -18.07
CA LEU A 143 -39.30 23.04 -16.64
C LEU A 143 -38.57 24.19 -15.94
N LEU A 144 -37.55 24.78 -16.57
CA LEU A 144 -36.87 25.97 -16.06
C LEU A 144 -37.85 27.14 -15.89
N ALA A 145 -38.68 27.40 -16.90
CA ALA A 145 -39.70 28.44 -16.82
C ALA A 145 -40.70 28.20 -15.68
N LYS A 146 -41.10 26.94 -15.45
CA LYS A 146 -41.95 26.58 -14.31
C LYS A 146 -41.24 26.84 -12.98
N MET A 147 -39.99 26.38 -12.83
CA MET A 147 -39.21 26.56 -11.61
C MET A 147 -39.01 28.03 -11.27
N GLU A 148 -38.70 28.87 -12.26
CA GLU A 148 -38.52 30.30 -12.06
C GLU A 148 -39.84 30.98 -11.66
N LYS A 149 -40.96 30.58 -12.27
CA LYS A 149 -42.28 31.04 -11.87
C LYS A 149 -42.60 30.66 -10.41
N ASP A 150 -42.32 29.42 -10.02
CA ASP A 150 -42.55 28.95 -8.64
C ASP A 150 -41.65 29.71 -7.64
N ARG A 151 -40.37 29.95 -7.98
CA ARG A 151 -39.41 30.73 -7.15
C ARG A 151 -39.90 32.15 -6.87
N LEU A 152 -40.47 32.82 -7.87
CA LEU A 152 -40.98 34.19 -7.74
C LEU A 152 -42.30 34.29 -6.95
N SER A 153 -42.96 33.16 -6.71
CA SER A 153 -44.23 33.10 -5.96
C SER A 153 -44.04 32.77 -4.46
N LEU A 154 -42.81 32.50 -4.03
CA LEU A 154 -42.42 32.34 -2.61
C LEU A 154 -42.11 33.70 -1.99
#